data_AF-A0A3C1BZS7-F1
#
_entry.id   AF-A0A3C1BZS7-F1
#
_cell.length_a   1.000
_cell.length_b   1.000
_cell.length_c   1.000
_cell.angle_alpha   90.00
_cell.angle_beta   90.00
_cell.angle_gamma   90.00
#
_symmetry.space_group_name_H-M   'P 1'
#
loop_
_entity.id
_entity.type
_entity.pdbx_description
1 polymer ?
#
loop_
_entity_poly.entity_id
_entity_poly.type
_entity_poly.pdbx_seq_one_letter_code
_entity_poly.pdbx_strand_id
1 'polypeptide(L)'
;MNPGIKRAVWILNTLGFIFYLVFLASLDARQTLRSQDGILYYIPCVPFLFVYMLLINPKPAPKGKPWWQSDEDYEKEQLAKQKDSAAPGAKTGGPP
;
A
#
# COMPACT_ATOMS: atom_id res chain seq x y z
N MET A 1 -0.01 -12.07 9.33
CA MET A 1 -1.35 -11.47 9.53
C MET A 1 -2.27 -12.04 8.48
N ASN A 2 -3.41 -12.64 8.87
CA ASN A 2 -4.35 -13.21 7.90
C ASN A 2 -4.86 -12.08 6.96
N PRO A 3 -4.82 -12.25 5.63
CA PRO A 3 -5.28 -11.23 4.68
C PRO A 3 -6.73 -10.81 4.92
N GLY A 4 -7.58 -11.70 5.43
CA GLY A 4 -8.96 -11.37 5.82
C GLY A 4 -9.01 -10.37 6.97
N ILE A 5 -8.19 -10.57 8.01
CA ILE A 5 -8.11 -9.67 9.17
C ILE A 5 -7.60 -8.29 8.73
N LYS A 6 -6.58 -8.25 7.86
CA LYS A 6 -6.04 -7.00 7.32
C LYS A 6 -7.13 -6.18 6.63
N ARG A 7 -7.93 -6.82 5.77
CA ARG A 7 -9.04 -6.16 5.05
C ARG A 7 -10.14 -5.72 6.00
N ALA A 8 -10.52 -6.55 6.97
CA ALA A 8 -11.55 -6.21 7.96
C ALA A 8 -11.16 -4.98 8.79
N VAL A 9 -9.92 -4.93 9.30
CA VAL A 9 -9.40 -3.77 10.03
C VAL A 9 -9.42 -2.52 9.15
N TRP A 10 -9.01 -2.64 7.88
CA TRP A 10 -8.99 -1.52 6.95
C TRP A 10 -10.39 -0.96 6.67
N ILE A 11 -11.36 -1.84 6.42
CA ILE A 11 -12.76 -1.45 6.19
C ILE A 11 -13.36 -0.82 7.45
N LEU A 12 -13.18 -1.45 8.61
CA LEU A 12 -13.71 -0.93 9.88
C LEU A 12 -13.11 0.43 10.24
N ASN A 13 -11.79 0.59 10.08
CA ASN A 13 -11.10 1.86 10.29
C ASN A 13 -11.62 2.95 9.35
N THR A 14 -11.85 2.60 8.08
CA THR A 14 -12.39 3.53 7.08
C THR A 14 -13.80 3.98 7.42
N LEU A 15 -14.68 3.05 7.77
CA LEU A 15 -16.07 3.36 8.15
C LEU A 15 -16.12 4.21 9.41
N GLY A 16 -15.33 3.86 10.44
CA GLY A 16 -15.23 4.63 11.68
C GLY A 16 -14.71 6.05 11.42
N PHE A 17 -13.70 6.20 10.57
CA PHE A 17 -13.15 7.50 10.22
C PHE A 17 -14.16 8.37 9.46
N ILE A 18 -14.84 7.81 8.45
CA ILE A 18 -15.87 8.53 7.70
C ILE A 18 -17.02 8.96 8.63
N PHE A 19 -17.50 8.06 9.49
CA PHE A 19 -18.56 8.39 10.44
C PHE A 19 -18.15 9.53 11.38
N TYR A 20 -16.90 9.50 11.85
CA TYR A 20 -16.34 10.56 12.69
C TYR A 20 -16.24 11.90 11.94
N LEU A 21 -15.83 11.89 10.67
CA LEU A 21 -15.79 13.08 9.83
C LEU A 21 -17.18 13.67 9.56
N VAL A 22 -18.18 12.81 9.34
CA VAL A 22 -19.59 13.25 9.18
C VAL A 22 -20.10 13.86 10.48
N PHE A 23 -19.77 13.27 11.62
CA PHE A 23 -20.08 13.85 12.92
C PHE A 23 -19.41 15.22 13.10
N LEU A 24 -18.12 15.33 12.80
CA LEU A 24 -17.39 16.60 12.81
C LEU A 24 -18.01 17.66 11.88
N ALA A 25 -18.44 17.27 10.68
CA ALA A 25 -19.09 18.15 9.72
C ALA A 25 -20.48 18.63 10.20
N SER A 26 -21.11 17.90 11.12
CA SER A 26 -22.36 18.33 11.76
C SER A 26 -22.15 19.35 12.89
N LEU A 27 -20.92 19.53 13.37
CA LEU A 27 -20.58 20.55 14.37
C LEU A 27 -20.43 21.92 13.71
N ASP A 28 -20.87 22.97 14.41
CA ASP A 28 -20.76 24.34 13.92
C ASP A 28 -19.28 24.74 13.76
N ALA A 29 -18.90 25.12 12.55
CA ALA A 29 -17.53 25.50 12.19
C ALA A 29 -16.99 26.65 13.05
N ARG A 30 -17.85 27.50 13.64
CA ARG A 30 -17.43 28.55 14.57
C ARG A 30 -16.91 27.98 15.90
N GLN A 31 -17.42 26.84 16.36
CA GLN A 31 -16.99 26.22 17.61
C GLN A 31 -15.71 25.41 17.41
N THR A 32 -15.52 24.79 16.25
CA THR A 32 -14.40 23.87 15.98
C THR A 32 -13.16 24.52 15.35
N LEU A 33 -13.30 25.60 14.57
CA LEU A 33 -12.15 26.27 13.91
C LEU A 33 -11.68 27.55 14.62
N ARG A 34 -12.54 28.15 15.45
CA ARG A 34 -12.28 29.44 16.12
C ARG A 34 -12.03 29.33 17.62
N SER A 35 -12.35 28.20 18.24
CA SER A 35 -12.00 27.96 19.64
C SER A 35 -10.63 27.31 19.74
N GLN A 36 -9.88 27.67 20.78
CA GLN A 36 -8.56 27.09 21.07
C GLN A 36 -8.65 25.57 21.30
N ASP A 37 -9.80 25.10 21.80
CA ASP A 37 -10.12 23.70 22.03
C ASP A 37 -10.58 22.96 20.75
N GLY A 38 -10.76 23.69 19.66
CA GLY A 38 -11.16 23.15 18.36
C GLY A 38 -10.25 22.03 17.85
N ILE A 39 -8.95 22.13 18.15
CA ILE A 39 -7.95 21.12 17.80
C ILE A 39 -8.21 19.76 18.46
N LEU A 40 -8.86 19.74 19.63
CA LEU A 40 -9.15 18.51 20.37
C LEU A 40 -10.11 17.60 19.61
N TYR A 41 -10.99 18.18 18.79
CA TYR A 41 -11.89 17.43 17.91
C TYR A 41 -11.17 16.76 16.73
N TYR A 42 -9.92 17.11 16.44
CA TYR A 42 -9.14 16.45 15.39
C TYR A 42 -8.18 15.39 15.95
N ILE A 43 -7.96 15.34 17.27
CA ILE A 43 -7.08 14.34 17.90
C ILE A 43 -7.50 12.90 17.53
N PRO A 44 -8.79 12.54 17.53
CA PRO A 44 -9.19 11.19 17.16
C PRO A 44 -8.91 10.84 15.69
N CYS A 45 -8.66 11.81 14.81
CA CYS A 45 -8.26 11.54 13.42
C CYS A 45 -6.86 10.91 13.31
N VAL A 46 -5.95 11.22 14.26
CA VAL A 46 -4.56 10.72 14.25
C VAL A 46 -4.49 9.19 14.28
N PRO A 47 -5.15 8.46 15.22
CA PRO A 47 -5.11 7.01 15.22
C PRO A 47 -5.72 6.39 13.94
N PHE A 48 -6.80 6.96 13.38
CA PHE A 48 -7.36 6.48 12.11
C PHE A 48 -6.35 6.56 10.96
N LEU A 49 -5.62 7.69 10.87
CA LEU A 49 -4.54 7.87 9.89
C LEU A 49 -3.36 6.95 10.16
N PHE A 50 -3.02 6.72 11.41
CA PHE A 50 -1.92 5.84 11.80
C PHE A 50 -2.18 4.39 11.41
N VAL A 51 -3.42 3.91 11.55
CA VAL A 51 -3.83 2.57 11.09
C VAL A 51 -3.64 2.43 9.58
N TYR A 52 -3.94 3.46 8.78
CA TYR A 52 -3.61 3.45 7.36
C TYR A 52 -2.11 3.33 7.12
N MET A 53 -1.30 4.11 7.86
CA MET A 53 0.14 4.09 7.71
C MET A 53 0.75 2.72 8.05
N LEU A 54 0.27 2.07 9.10
CA LEU A 54 0.69 0.71 9.48
C LEU A 54 0.24 -0.36 8.49
N LEU A 55 -0.88 -0.12 7.79
CA LEU A 55 -1.44 -1.07 6.82
C LEU A 55 -0.88 -0.88 5.41
N ILE A 56 -0.16 0.22 5.13
CA ILE A 56 0.66 0.35 3.93
C ILE A 56 1.65 -0.81 3.94
N ASN A 57 1.48 -1.76 3.01
CA ASN A 57 2.50 -2.77 2.81
C ASN A 57 3.75 -2.02 2.34
N PRO A 58 4.90 -2.14 3.02
CA PRO A 58 6.14 -1.67 2.43
C PRO A 58 6.24 -2.35 1.06
N LYS A 59 6.40 -1.56 0.00
CA LYS A 59 6.65 -2.08 -1.34
C LYS A 59 7.78 -3.09 -1.17
N PRO A 60 7.57 -4.38 -1.46
CA PRO A 60 8.60 -5.37 -1.21
C PRO A 60 9.81 -4.91 -2.00
N ALA A 61 10.90 -4.57 -1.29
CA ALA A 61 12.17 -4.34 -1.92
C ALA A 61 12.41 -5.59 -2.79
N PRO A 62 12.79 -5.43 -4.08
CA PRO A 62 12.92 -6.57 -4.98
C PRO A 62 13.92 -7.55 -4.38
N LYS A 63 13.41 -8.62 -3.78
CA LYS A 63 14.17 -9.74 -3.23
C LYS A 63 14.80 -10.43 -4.43
N GLY A 64 16.03 -10.05 -4.74
CA GLY A 64 16.78 -10.58 -5.88
C GLY A 64 17.47 -9.54 -6.72
N LYS A 65 17.23 -8.23 -6.49
CA LYS A 65 18.00 -7.20 -7.17
C LYS A 65 19.37 -7.07 -6.50
N PRO A 66 20.46 -7.36 -7.20
CA PRO A 66 21.78 -7.05 -6.68
C PRO A 66 21.94 -5.53 -6.54
N TRP A 67 22.57 -5.05 -5.48
CA TRP A 67 22.67 -3.61 -5.16
C TRP A 67 23.37 -2.77 -6.24
N TRP A 68 24.06 -3.41 -7.18
CA TRP A 68 24.76 -2.79 -8.30
C TRP A 68 23.96 -2.73 -9.60
N GLN A 69 22.79 -3.37 -9.67
CA GLN A 69 21.97 -3.39 -10.89
C GLN A 69 20.95 -2.25 -10.84
N SER A 70 20.68 -1.57 -11.96
CA SER A 70 19.63 -0.54 -12.05
C SER A 70 18.23 -1.19 -12.15
N ASP A 71 17.16 -0.45 -11.81
CA ASP A 71 15.79 -1.01 -11.88
C ASP A 71 15.44 -1.40 -13.32
N GLU A 72 15.86 -0.57 -14.29
CA GLU A 72 15.64 -0.80 -15.71
C GLU A 72 16.36 -2.05 -16.23
N ASP A 73 17.59 -2.30 -15.77
CA ASP A 73 18.37 -3.47 -16.21
C ASP A 73 17.81 -4.78 -15.65
N TYR A 74 17.35 -4.77 -14.40
CA TYR A 74 16.72 -5.93 -13.77
C TYR A 74 15.39 -6.29 -14.45
N GLU A 75 14.59 -5.30 -14.82
CA GLU A 75 13.34 -5.52 -15.55
C GLU A 75 13.58 -6.08 -16.95
N LYS A 76 14.59 -5.58 -17.69
CA LYS A 76 14.98 -6.13 -18.99
C LYS A 76 15.42 -7.58 -18.91
N GLU A 77 16.20 -7.94 -17.88
CA GLU A 77 16.68 -9.32 -17.67
C GLU A 77 15.54 -10.26 -17.27
N GLN A 78 14.60 -9.83 -16.43
CA GLN A 78 13.40 -10.59 -16.08
C GLN A 78 12.48 -10.79 -17.29
N LEU A 79 12.28 -9.76 -18.11
CA LEU A 79 11.51 -9.86 -19.35
C LEU A 79 12.17 -10.80 -20.37
N ALA A 80 13.51 -10.78 -20.47
CA ALA A 80 14.26 -11.72 -21.30
C ALA A 80 14.10 -13.16 -20.80
N LYS A 81 14.27 -13.41 -19.49
CA LYS A 81 14.07 -14.74 -18.88
C LYS A 81 12.64 -15.26 -19.03
N GLN A 82 11.64 -14.38 -18.91
CA GLN A 82 10.23 -14.76 -19.14
C GLN A 82 9.97 -15.09 -20.62
N LYS A 83 10.57 -14.36 -21.56
CA LYS A 83 10.47 -14.68 -23.00
C LYS A 83 11.16 -16.01 -23.33
N ASP A 84 12.33 -16.27 -22.76
CA ASP A 84 13.05 -17.54 -22.94
C ASP A 84 12.32 -18.73 -22.30
N SER A 85 11.64 -18.50 -21.18
CA SER A 85 10.84 -19.53 -20.50
C SER A 85 9.48 -19.78 -21.16
N ALA A 86 8.98 -18.84 -21.97
CA ALA A 86 7.71 -18.93 -22.68
C ALA A 86 7.81 -19.51 -24.10
N ALA A 87 9.00 -19.85 -24.58
CA ALA A 87 9.21 -20.54 -25.86
C ALA A 87 9.36 -22.06 -25.63
N PRO A 88 8.33 -22.90 -25.89
CA PRO A 88 8.49 -24.34 -25.81
C PRO A 88 9.16 -24.84 -27.09
N GLY A 89 10.40 -25.34 -26.95
CA GLY A 89 11.00 -26.32 -27.86
C GLY A 89 11.74 -25.77 -29.08
N ALA A 90 13.08 -25.80 -29.00
CA ALA A 90 13.96 -26.04 -30.16
C ALA A 90 15.38 -26.41 -29.69
N LYS A 91 15.60 -27.67 -29.30
CA LYS A 91 16.91 -28.32 -29.40
C LYS A 91 16.73 -29.76 -29.84
N THR A 92 16.39 -29.95 -31.11
CA THR A 92 16.75 -31.12 -31.89
C THR A 92 18.13 -30.87 -32.52
N GLY A 93 19.02 -31.86 -32.43
CA GLY A 93 20.20 -31.99 -33.32
C GLY A 93 21.55 -31.59 -32.71
N GLY A 94 22.24 -32.56 -32.12
CA GLY A 94 23.72 -32.53 -32.03
C GLY A 94 24.32 -33.12 -33.32
N PRO A 95 25.41 -32.57 -33.87
CA PRO A 95 26.10 -33.12 -35.05
C PRO A 95 27.20 -34.14 -34.64
N PRO A 96 27.78 -34.88 -35.61
CA PRO A 96 27.94 -36.34 -35.65
C PRO A 96 29.02 -36.95 -34.76
#